data_AF-A0A1Y0Y814-F1
#
_entry.id   AF-A0A1Y0Y814-F1
#
_cell.length_a   1.000
_cell.length_b   1.000
_cell.length_c   1.000
_cell.angle_alpha   90.00
_cell.angle_beta   90.00
_cell.angle_gamma   90.00
#
_symmetry.space_group_name_H-M   'P 1'
#
loop_
_entity.id
_entity.type
_entity.pdbx_description
1 polymer ?
#
loop_
_entity_poly.entity_id
_entity_poly.type
_entity_poly.pdbx_seq_one_letter_code
_entity_poly.pdbx_strand_id
1 'polypeptide(L)'
;MRIVSRASRPADAIGPFVDDRRQMGVAVADVHFITAKKLHSITAHLQAEKPAGWHDTDWTDCAWTNGNAMLPLGECTKGNMGLLSLNIRAAGPYVEHKADKQAQVLSA
;
A
#
# COMPACT_ATOMS: atom_id res chain seq x y z
N MET A 1 1.36 -5.13 11.15
CA MET A 1 2.27 -4.56 10.14
C MET A 1 1.50 -3.56 9.30
N ARG A 2 2.16 -2.56 8.72
CA ARG A 2 1.55 -1.62 7.78
C ARG A 2 2.30 -1.60 6.45
N ILE A 3 1.56 -1.52 5.35
CA ILE A 3 2.05 -1.25 4.01
C ILE A 3 1.98 0.26 3.84
N VAL A 4 3.13 0.91 3.66
CA VAL A 4 3.22 2.36 3.46
C VAL A 4 3.82 2.62 2.09
N SER A 5 3.17 3.45 1.29
CA SER A 5 3.64 3.86 -0.02
C SER A 5 3.38 5.35 -0.24
N ARG A 6 3.94 5.91 -1.32
CA ARG A 6 3.40 7.16 -1.84
C ARG A 6 1.93 6.96 -2.18
N ALA A 7 1.13 7.99 -1.95
CA ALA A 7 -0.26 8.05 -2.36
C ALA A 7 -0.55 9.46 -2.88
N SER A 8 -1.42 9.53 -3.88
CA SER A 8 -1.90 10.80 -4.43
C SER A 8 -3.31 10.62 -4.92
N ARG A 9 -4.05 11.73 -5.07
CA ARG A 9 -5.31 11.69 -5.80
C ARG A 9 -4.99 11.66 -7.29
N PRO A 10 -5.58 10.75 -8.08
CA PRO A 10 -5.46 10.78 -9.53
C PRO A 10 -5.80 12.16 -10.12
N ALA A 11 -6.79 12.85 -9.55
CA ALA A 11 -7.14 14.23 -9.89
C ALA A 11 -5.97 15.23 -9.77
N ASP A 12 -5.12 15.09 -8.74
CA ASP A 12 -3.97 15.98 -8.53
C ASP A 12 -2.77 15.60 -9.40
N ALA A 13 -2.60 14.30 -9.68
CA ALA A 13 -1.42 13.78 -10.37
C ALA A 13 -1.57 13.80 -11.91
N ILE A 14 -2.78 13.66 -12.44
CA ILE A 14 -3.05 13.64 -13.89
C ILE A 14 -3.59 14.99 -14.36
N GLY A 15 -4.53 15.59 -13.63
CA GLY A 15 -5.12 16.88 -13.95
C GLY A 15 -6.67 16.92 -13.92
N PRO A 16 -7.27 18.06 -14.29
CA PRO A 16 -8.66 18.42 -13.97
C PRO A 16 -9.75 17.57 -14.64
N PHE A 17 -9.39 16.69 -15.58
CA PHE A 17 -10.33 15.80 -16.25
C PHE A 17 -10.54 14.47 -15.50
N VAL A 18 -9.77 14.22 -14.45
CA VAL A 18 -9.91 13.03 -13.60
C VAL A 18 -10.64 13.42 -12.31
N ASP A 19 -11.82 12.86 -12.09
CA ASP A 19 -12.61 13.16 -10.87
C ASP A 19 -12.35 12.18 -9.72
N ASP A 20 -11.48 11.17 -9.90
CA ASP A 20 -11.10 10.31 -8.78
C ASP A 20 -10.26 11.09 -7.77
N ARG A 21 -10.91 11.48 -6.68
CA ARG A 21 -10.35 12.26 -5.56
C ARG A 21 -9.92 11.38 -4.38
N ARG A 22 -9.96 10.06 -4.54
CA ARG A 22 -9.48 9.15 -3.49
C ARG A 22 -7.96 9.21 -3.42
N GLN A 23 -7.40 9.19 -2.23
CA GLN A 23 -5.96 9.00 -2.04
C GLN A 23 -5.61 7.57 -2.42
N MET A 24 -4.90 7.37 -3.53
CA MET A 24 -4.56 6.03 -4.04
C MET A 24 -3.07 5.79 -3.89
N GLY A 25 -2.72 4.76 -3.12
CA GLY A 25 -1.35 4.28 -2.94
C GLY A 25 -0.99 3.28 -4.04
N VAL A 26 -1.01 2.00 -3.66
CA VAL A 26 -0.78 0.86 -4.56
C VAL A 26 -1.97 -0.10 -4.54
N ALA A 27 -2.26 -0.73 -5.67
CA ALA A 27 -3.16 -1.87 -5.77
C ALA A 27 -2.38 -3.14 -5.43
N VAL A 28 -2.71 -3.75 -4.30
CA VAL A 28 -2.08 -4.99 -3.86
C VAL A 28 -2.99 -6.16 -4.22
N ALA A 29 -2.45 -7.08 -5.01
CA ALA A 29 -3.07 -8.34 -5.36
C ALA A 29 -2.68 -9.40 -4.32
N ASP A 30 -2.00 -10.47 -4.73
CA ASP A 30 -1.61 -11.54 -3.83
C ASP A 30 -0.61 -11.09 -2.76
N VAL A 31 -0.85 -11.54 -1.53
CA VAL A 31 0.07 -11.35 -0.40
C VAL A 31 0.40 -12.70 0.21
N HIS A 32 1.69 -12.98 0.35
CA HIS A 32 2.20 -14.26 0.80
C HIS A 32 3.26 -14.09 1.87
N PHE A 33 3.10 -14.77 3.00
CA PHE A 33 4.16 -14.93 3.99
C PHE A 33 4.78 -16.33 3.87
N ILE A 34 6.04 -16.37 3.46
CA ILE A 34 6.79 -17.57 3.14
C ILE A 34 7.75 -17.87 4.29
N THR A 35 7.63 -19.05 4.88
CA THR A 35 8.58 -19.57 5.88
C THR A 35 9.30 -20.78 5.30
N ALA A 36 10.33 -21.28 5.98
CA ALA A 36 11.03 -22.50 5.57
C ALA A 36 10.11 -23.74 5.46
N LYS A 37 8.96 -23.73 6.15
CA LYS A 37 8.06 -24.89 6.24
C LYS A 37 6.75 -24.73 5.48
N LYS A 38 6.29 -23.49 5.28
CA LYS A 38 4.93 -23.19 4.79
C LYS A 38 4.86 -21.87 4.03
N LEU A 39 3.99 -21.84 3.02
CA LEU A 39 3.48 -20.65 2.36
C LEU A 39 2.13 -20.28 2.99
N HIS A 40 1.98 -19.05 3.47
CA HIS A 40 0.74 -18.53 4.03
C HIS A 40 0.19 -17.42 3.13
N SER A 41 -0.96 -17.66 2.51
CA SER A 41 -1.68 -16.61 1.77
C SER A 41 -2.45 -15.74 2.75
N ILE A 42 -2.26 -14.42 2.64
CA ILE A 42 -2.95 -13.42 3.45
C ILE A 42 -3.97 -12.73 2.55
N THR A 43 -5.25 -12.93 2.84
CA THR A 43 -6.36 -12.44 2.00
C THR A 43 -7.24 -11.42 2.72
N ALA A 44 -6.81 -10.93 3.89
CA ALA A 44 -7.59 -9.99 4.71
C ALA A 44 -8.00 -8.71 3.95
N HIS A 45 -7.15 -8.21 3.05
CA HIS A 45 -7.43 -7.05 2.21
C HIS A 45 -8.44 -7.34 1.09
N LEU A 46 -8.70 -8.61 0.78
CA LEU A 46 -9.67 -9.04 -0.23
C LEU A 46 -11.04 -9.39 0.37
N GLN A 47 -11.13 -9.49 1.71
CA GLN A 47 -12.41 -9.73 2.39
C GLN A 47 -13.36 -8.53 2.26
N ALA A 48 -14.63 -8.76 2.55
CA ALA A 48 -15.68 -7.73 2.56
C ALA A 48 -15.41 -6.68 3.65
N GLU A 49 -15.06 -7.12 4.86
CA GLU A 49 -14.59 -6.22 5.92
C GLU A 49 -13.08 -6.08 5.83
N LYS A 50 -12.63 -4.96 5.27
CA LYS A 50 -11.21 -4.68 5.05
C LYS A 50 -10.58 -4.01 6.27
N PRO A 51 -9.30 -4.29 6.57
CA PRO A 51 -8.57 -3.57 7.59
C PRO A 51 -8.44 -2.07 7.27
N ALA A 52 -8.06 -1.28 8.28
CA ALA A 52 -7.85 0.15 8.10
C ALA A 52 -6.84 0.48 6.99
N GLY A 53 -7.20 1.41 6.11
CA GLY A 53 -6.33 1.94 5.06
C GLY A 53 -6.41 1.23 3.71
N TRP A 54 -7.32 0.27 3.56
CA TRP A 54 -7.73 -0.30 2.28
C TRP A 54 -9.00 0.38 1.79
N HIS A 55 -9.13 0.56 0.47
CA HIS A 55 -10.35 1.03 -0.17
C HIS A 55 -11.30 -0.12 -0.44
N ASP A 56 -12.59 0.15 -0.28
CA ASP A 56 -13.64 -0.75 -0.74
C ASP A 56 -13.65 -0.79 -2.27
N THR A 57 -13.74 -2.01 -2.79
CA THR A 57 -13.76 -2.29 -4.22
C THR A 57 -14.50 -3.59 -4.45
N ASP A 58 -15.19 -3.69 -5.59
CA ASP A 58 -15.83 -4.92 -6.04
C ASP A 58 -14.82 -5.90 -6.66
N TRP A 59 -13.54 -5.53 -6.69
CA TRP A 59 -12.47 -6.38 -7.18
C TRP A 59 -12.20 -7.51 -6.20
N THR A 60 -12.17 -8.73 -6.72
CA THR A 60 -11.93 -9.95 -5.96
C THR A 60 -10.45 -10.33 -5.90
N ASP A 61 -9.63 -9.76 -6.79
CA ASP A 61 -8.23 -10.14 -7.00
C ASP A 61 -7.22 -9.11 -6.45
N CYS A 62 -7.64 -7.87 -6.16
CA CYS A 62 -6.78 -6.86 -5.57
C CYS A 62 -7.56 -5.75 -4.85
N ALA A 63 -6.89 -5.06 -3.93
CA ALA A 63 -7.43 -3.90 -3.23
C ALA A 63 -6.45 -2.74 -3.26
N TRP A 64 -6.96 -1.53 -3.42
CA TRP A 64 -6.16 -0.31 -3.35
C TRP A 64 -5.91 0.10 -1.91
N THR A 65 -4.68 0.46 -1.61
CA THR A 65 -4.32 1.12 -0.34
C THR A 65 -4.56 2.63 -0.44
N ASN A 66 -4.76 3.29 0.69
CA ASN A 66 -4.83 4.75 0.77
C ASN A 66 -3.47 5.42 1.03
N GLY A 67 -2.36 4.67 0.86
CA GLY A 67 -1.00 5.08 1.21
C GLY A 67 -0.50 4.54 2.55
N ASN A 68 -1.39 4.10 3.43
CA ASN A 68 -1.02 3.43 4.68
C ASN A 68 -2.07 2.39 5.10
N ALA A 69 -1.85 1.14 4.70
CA ALA A 69 -2.80 0.06 4.91
C ALA A 69 -2.32 -0.95 5.97
N MET A 70 -3.22 -1.35 6.86
CA MET A 70 -2.96 -2.38 7.86
C MET A 70 -2.98 -3.77 7.22
N LEU A 71 -1.91 -4.54 7.41
CA LEU A 71 -1.85 -5.94 6.99
C LEU A 71 -1.78 -6.84 8.22
N PRO A 72 -2.88 -7.53 8.58
CA PRO A 72 -2.89 -8.47 9.70
C PRO A 72 -2.17 -9.75 9.28
N LEU A 73 -0.98 -9.98 9.83
CA LEU A 73 -0.20 -11.21 9.61
C LEU A 73 -0.60 -12.34 10.56
N GLY A 74 -1.50 -12.07 11.51
CA GLY A 74 -1.97 -13.03 12.50
C GLY A 74 -0.84 -13.76 13.23
N GLU A 75 -1.08 -15.03 13.52
CA GLU A 75 -0.14 -15.93 14.20
C GLU A 75 1.02 -16.39 13.29
N CYS A 76 0.96 -16.12 11.97
CA CYS A 76 1.94 -16.61 11.00
C CYS A 76 3.37 -16.14 11.34
N THR A 77 3.49 -14.98 11.99
CA THR A 77 4.77 -14.34 12.34
C THR A 77 5.25 -14.62 13.76
N LYS A 78 4.47 -15.32 14.61
CA LYS A 78 4.88 -15.58 15.99
C LYS A 78 6.05 -16.58 16.03
N GLY A 79 7.26 -16.06 16.14
CA GLY A 79 8.49 -16.83 16.31
C GLY A 79 9.08 -17.42 15.02
N ASN A 80 8.46 -17.16 13.85
CA ASN A 80 8.96 -17.65 12.56
C ASN A 80 9.54 -16.50 11.74
N MET A 81 10.80 -16.64 11.32
CA MET A 81 11.38 -15.78 10.30
C MET A 81 10.88 -16.23 8.92
N GLY A 82 10.56 -15.26 8.07
CA GLY A 82 10.02 -15.53 6.75
C GLY A 82 10.11 -14.32 5.83
N LEU A 83 9.87 -14.56 4.54
CA LEU A 83 9.78 -13.55 3.51
C LEU A 83 8.31 -13.15 3.32
N LEU A 84 8.01 -11.86 3.41
CA LEU A 84 6.72 -11.33 2.97
C LEU A 84 6.84 -10.87 1.52
N SER A 85 6.01 -11.45 0.65
CA SER A 85 5.91 -11.11 -0.77
C SER A 85 4.54 -10.47 -1.05
N LEU A 86 4.54 -9.39 -1.82
CA LEU A 86 3.35 -8.67 -2.24
C LEU A 86 3.39 -8.47 -3.75
N ASN A 87 2.30 -8.80 -4.43
CA ASN A 87 2.13 -8.51 -5.84
C ASN A 87 1.45 -7.13 -6.01
N ILE A 88 2.14 -6.21 -6.67
CA ILE A 88 1.61 -4.86 -6.94
C ILE A 88 1.11 -4.80 -8.38
N ARG A 89 -0.22 -4.71 -8.54
CA ARG A 89 -0.88 -4.71 -9.85
C ARG A 89 -0.82 -3.35 -10.53
N ALA A 90 -0.97 -2.29 -9.74
CA ALA A 90 -1.00 -0.91 -10.22
C ALA A 90 -0.52 0.04 -9.12
N ALA A 91 -0.01 1.18 -9.52
CA ALA A 91 0.53 2.22 -8.65
C ALA A 91 0.47 3.57 -9.38
N GLY A 92 0.29 4.64 -8.61
CA GLY A 92 0.40 6.01 -9.12
C GLY A 92 -0.57 6.35 -10.26
N PRO A 93 -0.32 7.48 -10.95
CA PRO A 93 0.80 8.41 -10.78
C PRO A 93 0.79 9.14 -9.42
N TYR A 94 1.98 9.54 -8.94
CA TYR A 94 2.13 10.26 -7.68
C TYR A 94 2.61 11.69 -7.92
N VAL A 95 2.11 12.63 -7.14
CA VAL A 95 2.60 14.01 -7.16
C VAL A 95 4.03 14.02 -6.61
N GLU A 96 4.96 14.57 -7.38
CA GLU A 96 6.34 14.76 -6.94
C GLU A 96 6.37 15.87 -5.88
N HIS A 97 6.58 15.51 -4.61
CA HIS A 97 6.95 16.49 -3.61
C HIS A 97 8.41 16.90 -3.84
N LYS A 98 8.63 18.16 -4.24
CA LYS A 98 9.96 18.76 -4.12
C LYS A 98 10.32 18.67 -2.64
N ALA A 99 11.28 17.81 -2.30
CA ALA A 99 11.87 17.84 -0.97
C ALA A 99 12.32 19.28 -0.70
N ASP A 100 11.88 19.87 0.41
CA ASP A 100 12.41 21.14 0.87
C ASP A 100 13.93 20.98 1.03
N LYS A 101 14.68 21.43 0.02
CA LYS A 101 16.11 21.69 0.16
C LYS A 101 16.26 22.94 1.02
N GLN A 102 15.89 22.87 2.29
CA GLN A 102 16.48 23.75 3.29
C GLN A 102 17.86 23.20 3.64
N ALA A 103 18.79 23.38 2.70
CA ALA A 103 20.21 23.28 3.00
C ALA A 103 20.58 24.51 3.83
N GLN A 104 20.45 24.35 5.14
CA GLN A 104 21.35 24.84 6.18
C GLN A 104 22.42 25.83 5.68
N VAL A 105 22.11 27.13 5.70
CA VAL A 105 23.12 28.19 5.75
C VAL A 105 23.70 28.20 7.17
N LEU A 106 24.73 27.40 7.40
CA LEU A 106 25.69 27.68 8.47
C LEU A 106 26.62 28.76 7.93
N SER A 107 26.31 30.02 8.26
CA SER A 107 27.26 31.13 8.12
C SER A 107 28.30 31.06 9.25
N ALA A 108 29.53 31.38 8.87
CA ALA A 108 30.81 31.20 9.56
C ALA A 108 30.92 31.81 10.97
#